data_AF-I4HMQ1-F1
#
_entry.id   AF-I4HMQ1-F1
#
_cell.length_a   1.000
_cell.length_b   1.000
_cell.length_c   1.000
_cell.angle_alpha   90.00
_cell.angle_beta   90.00
_cell.angle_gamma   90.00
#
_symmetry.space_group_name_H-M   'P 1'
#
loop_
_entity.id
_entity.type
_entity.pdbx_description
1 polymer ?
#
loop_
_entity_poly.entity_id
_entity_poly.type
_entity_poly.pdbx_seq_one_letter_code
_entity_poly.pdbx_strand_id
1 'polypeptide(L)'
;MNLMLHGIEQPIIEARDSLSEDHAGVEDSFTMILANPPFKGSVEKSTIAKDLSKIIDTTKTELLFMALFLRLLKTGGKGAVIVPDGVLFGSSKAHKDIRTILVEEHKLEGVISMPSGVFKPYAGVSTAILIFTKLGVREKGTDFVWFYDMVADGFSLDDKRQPIADNDIPDLLRCWQQRDSAKDTNRQGKAFFVPREEIQANAYDLSINRYKEIEYEEVSYEPPKVILQKLRALEADIRQDLDALEEMLGD
;
A
#
# COMPACT_ATOMS: atom_id res chain seq x y z
N MET A 1 -0.23 -27.78 -10.44
CA MET A 1 0.64 -28.67 -9.65
C MET A 1 0.65 -28.29 -8.16
N ASN A 2 1.00 -27.06 -7.79
CA ASN A 2 1.06 -26.61 -6.39
C ASN A 2 -0.18 -26.99 -5.54
N LEU A 3 -1.38 -26.62 -6.00
CA LEU A 3 -2.63 -26.88 -5.26
C LEU A 3 -2.89 -28.38 -5.01
N MET A 4 -2.63 -29.23 -6.01
CA MET A 4 -2.80 -30.68 -5.88
C MET A 4 -1.81 -31.29 -4.88
N LEU A 5 -0.56 -30.80 -4.85
CA LEU A 5 0.45 -31.24 -3.87
C LEU A 5 0.07 -30.85 -2.44
N HIS A 6 -0.74 -29.81 -2.27
CA HIS A 6 -1.29 -29.37 -0.99
C HIS A 6 -2.70 -29.93 -0.70
N GLY A 7 -3.12 -30.99 -1.40
CA GLY A 7 -4.35 -31.72 -1.09
C GLY A 7 -5.64 -31.10 -1.64
N ILE A 8 -5.55 -30.10 -2.52
CA ILE A 8 -6.72 -29.61 -3.26
C ILE A 8 -6.92 -30.51 -4.47
N GLU A 9 -7.91 -31.40 -4.39
CA GLU A 9 -8.11 -32.49 -5.36
C GLU A 9 -8.56 -31.99 -6.75
N GLN A 10 -9.42 -30.96 -6.79
CA GLN A 10 -9.99 -30.44 -8.02
C GLN A 10 -9.89 -28.90 -8.08
N PRO A 11 -8.66 -28.36 -8.19
CA PRO A 11 -8.49 -26.92 -8.31
C PRO A 11 -8.97 -26.44 -9.67
N ILE A 12 -9.85 -25.45 -9.68
CA ILE A 12 -10.27 -24.77 -10.91
C ILE A 12 -9.28 -23.65 -11.19
N ILE A 13 -8.39 -23.86 -12.17
CA ILE A 13 -7.47 -22.83 -12.68
C ILE A 13 -7.77 -22.63 -14.15
N GLU A 14 -8.18 -21.42 -14.51
CA GLU A 14 -8.43 -21.04 -15.90
C GLU A 14 -7.28 -20.19 -16.44
N ALA A 15 -6.67 -20.63 -17.54
CA ALA A 15 -5.62 -19.88 -18.22
C ALA A 15 -6.25 -18.86 -19.17
N ARG A 16 -6.61 -17.69 -18.64
CA ARG A 16 -7.23 -16.59 -19.39
C ARG A 16 -6.68 -15.24 -18.93
N ASP A 17 -6.80 -14.23 -19.77
CA ASP A 17 -6.55 -12.85 -19.37
C ASP A 17 -7.75 -12.34 -18.54
N SER A 18 -7.53 -12.07 -17.26
CA SER A 18 -8.58 -11.65 -16.33
C SER A 18 -9.13 -10.25 -16.63
N LEU A 19 -8.38 -9.43 -17.38
CA LEU A 19 -8.77 -8.07 -17.75
C LEU A 19 -9.42 -8.01 -19.14
N SER A 20 -9.37 -9.10 -19.91
CA SER A 20 -9.92 -9.14 -21.28
C SER A 20 -11.40 -9.54 -21.33
N GLU A 21 -11.99 -9.37 -22.52
CA GLU A 21 -13.35 -9.86 -22.82
C GLU A 21 -13.52 -11.37 -22.63
N ASP A 22 -12.44 -12.17 -22.62
CA ASP A 22 -12.52 -13.62 -22.39
C ASP A 22 -12.97 -13.96 -20.95
N HIS A 23 -12.88 -12.98 -20.05
CA HIS A 23 -13.39 -13.03 -18.68
C HIS A 23 -14.63 -12.14 -18.50
N ALA A 24 -15.20 -11.58 -19.57
CA ALA A 24 -16.47 -10.86 -19.47
C ALA A 24 -17.61 -11.83 -19.09
N GLY A 25 -18.56 -11.34 -18.28
CA GLY A 25 -19.72 -12.11 -17.84
C GLY A 25 -19.54 -12.95 -16.57
N VAL A 26 -18.33 -13.04 -16.00
CA VAL A 26 -18.16 -13.56 -14.63
C VAL A 26 -18.29 -12.40 -13.64
N GLU A 27 -19.41 -12.38 -12.94
CA GLU A 27 -19.77 -11.40 -11.92
C GLU A 27 -20.44 -12.09 -10.74
N ASP A 28 -20.42 -11.46 -9.56
CA ASP A 28 -21.12 -11.93 -8.36
C ASP A 28 -20.95 -13.44 -8.09
N SER A 29 -19.73 -13.95 -8.27
CA SER A 29 -19.43 -15.38 -8.24
C SER A 29 -18.74 -15.80 -6.95
N PHE A 30 -17.98 -14.89 -6.33
CA PHE A 30 -17.10 -15.22 -5.20
C PHE A 30 -17.56 -14.53 -3.91
N THR A 31 -17.51 -15.25 -2.79
CA THR A 31 -17.74 -14.67 -1.45
C THR A 31 -16.46 -14.10 -0.85
N MET A 32 -15.30 -14.50 -1.36
CA MET A 32 -14.00 -14.04 -0.88
C MET A 32 -13.00 -13.96 -2.05
N ILE A 33 -12.18 -12.90 -2.07
CA ILE A 33 -11.04 -12.74 -2.96
C ILE A 33 -9.80 -12.43 -2.13
N LEU A 34 -8.79 -13.28 -2.26
CA LEU A 34 -7.44 -13.05 -1.72
C LEU A 34 -6.49 -12.97 -2.90
N ALA A 35 -5.88 -11.80 -3.14
CA ALA A 35 -5.11 -11.59 -4.36
C ALA A 35 -3.89 -10.68 -4.15
N ASN A 36 -2.82 -11.01 -4.86
CA ASN A 36 -1.67 -10.14 -5.08
C ASN A 36 -1.54 -9.87 -6.59
N PRO A 37 -2.36 -8.98 -7.17
CA PRO A 37 -2.31 -8.67 -8.59
C PRO A 37 -0.98 -8.01 -8.98
N PRO A 38 -0.58 -8.07 -10.27
CA PRO A 38 0.60 -7.36 -10.76
C PRO A 38 0.57 -5.85 -10.44
N PHE A 39 1.65 -5.33 -9.83
CA PHE A 39 1.68 -3.96 -9.29
C PHE A 39 1.79 -2.84 -10.33
N LYS A 40 2.35 -3.11 -11.51
CA LYS A 40 2.56 -2.08 -12.53
C LYS A 40 2.42 -2.67 -13.90
N GLY A 41 1.71 -1.97 -14.76
CA GLY A 41 1.50 -2.36 -16.13
C GLY A 41 0.43 -1.48 -16.76
N SER A 42 0.39 -1.53 -18.08
CA SER A 42 -0.73 -0.99 -18.84
C SER A 42 -1.16 -2.03 -19.86
N VAL A 43 -2.46 -2.11 -20.10
CA VAL A 43 -3.05 -2.95 -21.16
C VAL A 43 -3.58 -2.07 -22.28
N GLU A 44 -3.69 -2.65 -23.48
CA GLU A 44 -4.27 -1.96 -24.63
C GLU A 44 -5.76 -1.69 -24.38
N LYS A 45 -6.21 -0.45 -24.58
CA LYS A 45 -7.60 -0.07 -24.26
C LYS A 45 -8.65 -0.92 -24.97
N SER A 46 -8.34 -1.40 -26.18
CA SER A 46 -9.22 -2.27 -26.97
C SER A 46 -9.35 -3.70 -26.45
N THR A 47 -8.41 -4.16 -25.61
CA THR A 47 -8.46 -5.52 -25.05
C THR A 47 -9.19 -5.58 -23.72
N ILE A 48 -9.38 -4.43 -23.04
CA ILE A 48 -10.06 -4.34 -21.74
C ILE A 48 -11.53 -4.72 -21.88
N ALA A 49 -12.01 -5.59 -20.99
CA ALA A 49 -13.43 -5.91 -20.90
C ALA A 49 -14.28 -4.63 -20.74
N LYS A 50 -15.31 -4.49 -21.57
CA LYS A 50 -16.20 -3.31 -21.60
C LYS A 50 -16.83 -3.02 -20.25
N ASP A 51 -17.18 -4.05 -19.49
CA ASP A 51 -17.80 -3.87 -18.18
C ASP A 51 -16.83 -3.33 -17.12
N LEU A 52 -15.52 -3.62 -17.24
CA LEU A 52 -14.51 -2.97 -16.39
C LEU A 52 -14.34 -1.50 -16.74
N SER A 53 -14.36 -1.18 -18.05
CA SER A 53 -14.29 0.20 -18.54
C SER A 53 -15.48 1.06 -18.12
N LYS A 54 -16.63 0.44 -17.77
CA LYS A 54 -17.79 1.13 -17.19
C LYS A 54 -17.59 1.50 -15.72
N ILE A 55 -16.78 0.74 -14.99
CA ILE A 55 -16.45 1.01 -13.57
C ILE A 55 -15.36 2.07 -13.50
N ILE A 56 -14.30 1.94 -14.30
CA ILE A 56 -13.17 2.86 -14.29
C ILE A 56 -12.54 3.00 -15.68
N ASP A 57 -12.36 4.24 -16.14
CA ASP A 57 -11.69 4.53 -17.42
C ASP A 57 -10.18 4.66 -17.22
N THR A 58 -9.45 3.56 -17.40
CA THR A 58 -7.99 3.53 -17.29
C THR A 58 -7.38 2.34 -18.03
N THR A 59 -6.10 2.43 -18.39
CA THR A 59 -5.31 1.31 -18.91
C THR A 59 -4.41 0.69 -17.85
N LYS A 60 -4.36 1.26 -16.65
CA LYS A 60 -3.48 0.85 -15.54
C LYS A 60 -3.97 -0.44 -14.90
N THR A 61 -3.14 -1.47 -14.90
CA THR A 61 -3.54 -2.81 -14.44
C THR A 61 -3.93 -2.82 -12.97
N GLU A 62 -3.21 -2.08 -12.12
CA GLU A 62 -3.46 -2.01 -10.68
C GLU A 62 -4.88 -1.51 -10.34
N LEU A 63 -5.43 -0.61 -11.16
CA LEU A 63 -6.78 -0.07 -10.98
C LEU A 63 -7.85 -0.98 -11.61
N LEU A 64 -7.52 -1.58 -12.76
CA LEU A 64 -8.42 -2.53 -13.44
C LEU A 64 -8.65 -3.79 -12.60
N PHE A 65 -7.63 -4.30 -11.90
CA PHE A 65 -7.79 -5.42 -10.98
C PHE A 65 -8.71 -5.08 -9.80
N MET A 66 -8.67 -3.86 -9.27
CA MET A 66 -9.62 -3.44 -8.23
C MET A 66 -11.06 -3.44 -8.73
N ALA A 67 -11.31 -2.88 -9.93
CA ALA A 67 -12.62 -2.93 -10.57
C ALA A 67 -13.06 -4.39 -10.84
N LEU A 68 -12.13 -5.25 -11.26
CA LEU A 68 -12.41 -6.68 -11.47
C LEU A 68 -12.82 -7.37 -10.17
N PHE A 69 -12.12 -7.15 -9.06
CA PHE A 69 -12.46 -7.77 -7.79
C PHE A 69 -13.84 -7.35 -7.29
N LEU A 70 -14.20 -6.08 -7.46
CA LEU A 70 -15.55 -5.58 -7.13
C LEU A 70 -16.62 -6.23 -8.02
N ARG A 71 -16.36 -6.40 -9.32
CA ARG A 71 -17.28 -7.13 -10.22
C ARG A 71 -17.46 -8.59 -9.79
N LEU A 72 -16.36 -9.26 -9.46
CA LEU A 72 -16.33 -10.69 -9.16
C LEU A 72 -16.95 -11.07 -7.82
N LEU A 73 -16.83 -10.21 -6.81
CA LEU A 73 -17.41 -10.44 -5.49
C LEU A 73 -18.93 -10.40 -5.56
N LYS A 74 -19.58 -11.30 -4.84
CA LYS A 74 -21.00 -11.21 -4.48
C LYS A 74 -21.23 -10.02 -3.56
N THR A 75 -22.46 -9.49 -3.53
CA THR A 75 -22.87 -8.58 -2.44
C THR A 75 -22.66 -9.27 -1.09
N GLY A 76 -22.01 -8.58 -0.15
CA GLY A 76 -21.55 -9.12 1.13
C GLY A 76 -20.23 -9.90 1.08
N GLY A 77 -19.67 -10.12 -0.11
CA GLY A 77 -18.38 -10.77 -0.30
C GLY A 77 -17.20 -9.87 0.07
N LYS A 78 -16.09 -10.48 0.50
CA LYS A 78 -14.91 -9.78 1.03
C LYS A 78 -13.68 -9.89 0.15
N GLY A 79 -12.97 -8.78 -0.06
CA GLY A 79 -11.65 -8.75 -0.67
C GLY A 79 -10.58 -8.45 0.38
N ALA A 80 -9.46 -9.16 0.32
CA ALA A 80 -8.20 -8.75 0.92
C ALA A 80 -7.11 -8.82 -0.16
N VAL A 81 -6.71 -7.66 -0.67
CA VAL A 81 -5.88 -7.57 -1.87
C VAL A 81 -4.68 -6.67 -1.66
N ILE A 82 -3.56 -7.05 -2.24
CA ILE A 82 -2.31 -6.29 -2.16
C ILE A 82 -2.25 -5.31 -3.33
N VAL A 83 -2.00 -4.05 -3.04
CA VAL A 83 -1.89 -2.98 -4.03
C VAL A 83 -0.59 -2.22 -3.84
N PRO A 84 0.00 -1.65 -4.91
CA PRO A 84 1.05 -0.65 -4.74
C PRO A 84 0.47 0.62 -4.11
N ASP A 85 1.31 1.34 -3.39
CA ASP A 85 1.00 2.63 -2.75
C ASP A 85 0.35 3.65 -3.69
N GLY A 86 0.68 3.60 -4.98
CA GLY A 86 0.05 4.45 -5.99
C GLY A 86 -1.48 4.36 -6.02
N VAL A 87 -2.08 3.22 -5.66
CA VAL A 87 -3.54 3.09 -5.53
C VAL A 87 -4.08 3.96 -4.40
N LEU A 88 -3.33 4.12 -3.30
CA LEU A 88 -3.75 4.85 -2.10
C LEU A 88 -3.76 6.36 -2.27
N PHE A 89 -2.85 6.94 -3.05
CA PHE A 89 -2.71 8.40 -3.17
C PHE A 89 -2.53 8.92 -4.58
N GLY A 90 -2.56 8.06 -5.60
CA GLY A 90 -2.43 8.47 -7.00
C GLY A 90 -3.38 9.61 -7.34
N SER A 91 -2.87 10.59 -8.08
CA SER A 91 -3.56 11.87 -8.32
C SER A 91 -4.46 11.89 -9.55
N SER A 92 -4.31 10.91 -10.45
CA SER A 92 -5.14 10.84 -11.66
C SER A 92 -6.60 10.58 -11.31
N LYS A 93 -7.51 10.98 -12.20
CA LYS A 93 -8.95 10.79 -12.02
C LYS A 93 -9.30 9.34 -11.69
N ALA A 94 -8.78 8.37 -12.44
CA ALA A 94 -9.01 6.95 -12.19
C ALA A 94 -8.59 6.50 -10.77
N HIS A 95 -7.46 6.97 -10.25
CA HIS A 95 -7.04 6.63 -8.88
C HIS A 95 -8.01 7.21 -7.83
N LYS A 96 -8.44 8.46 -8.01
CA LYS A 96 -9.43 9.07 -7.11
C LYS A 96 -10.77 8.36 -7.20
N ASP A 97 -11.20 8.02 -8.41
CA ASP A 97 -12.48 7.34 -8.67
C ASP A 97 -12.50 5.96 -7.98
N ILE A 98 -11.46 5.13 -8.10
CA ILE A 98 -11.45 3.82 -7.42
C ILE A 98 -11.50 3.94 -5.90
N ARG A 99 -10.77 4.90 -5.31
CA ARG A 99 -10.79 5.13 -3.85
C ARG A 99 -12.13 5.66 -3.39
N THR A 100 -12.75 6.52 -4.20
CA THR A 100 -14.10 7.02 -3.95
C THR A 100 -15.09 5.85 -3.97
N ILE A 101 -15.07 4.99 -5.00
CA ILE A 101 -15.91 3.79 -5.10
C ILE A 101 -15.75 2.89 -3.86
N LEU A 102 -14.50 2.62 -3.45
CA LEU A 102 -14.23 1.77 -2.28
C LEU A 102 -14.79 2.32 -0.97
N VAL A 103 -14.76 3.65 -0.78
CA VAL A 103 -15.19 4.30 0.47
C VAL A 103 -16.70 4.62 0.47
N GLU A 104 -17.21 5.11 -0.66
CA GLU A 104 -18.57 5.64 -0.79
C GLU A 104 -19.59 4.55 -1.10
N GLU A 105 -19.24 3.64 -2.02
CA GLU A 105 -20.17 2.63 -2.56
C GLU A 105 -19.97 1.26 -1.90
N HIS A 106 -18.84 1.06 -1.25
CA HIS A 106 -18.47 -0.19 -0.59
C HIS A 106 -17.93 0.06 0.81
N LYS A 107 -17.72 -1.03 1.55
CA LYS A 107 -17.19 -0.96 2.92
C LYS A 107 -15.70 -1.25 2.92
N LEU A 108 -14.87 -0.22 2.86
CA LEU A 108 -13.44 -0.33 3.09
C LEU A 108 -13.19 -0.49 4.60
N GLU A 109 -12.94 -1.73 5.03
CA GLU A 109 -12.78 -2.07 6.44
C GLU A 109 -11.39 -1.70 6.97
N GLY A 110 -10.35 -1.78 6.13
CA GLY A 110 -9.03 -1.30 6.53
C GLY A 110 -7.97 -1.28 5.45
N VAL A 111 -6.91 -0.54 5.77
CA VAL A 111 -5.72 -0.32 4.95
C VAL A 111 -4.49 -0.63 5.80
N ILE A 112 -3.77 -1.67 5.44
CA ILE A 112 -2.54 -2.07 6.12
C ILE A 112 -1.38 -1.61 5.25
N SER A 113 -0.69 -0.54 5.64
CA SER A 113 0.51 -0.07 4.94
C SER A 113 1.66 -1.02 5.23
N MET A 114 2.41 -1.38 4.19
CA MET A 114 3.58 -2.25 4.26
C MET A 114 4.81 -1.52 3.72
N PRO A 115 5.97 -1.68 4.37
CA PRO A 115 7.15 -0.90 4.03
C PRO A 115 7.72 -1.36 2.68
N SER A 116 8.42 -0.44 2.01
CA SER A 116 9.21 -0.78 0.83
C SER A 116 10.20 -1.90 1.18
N GLY A 117 10.24 -2.96 0.37
CA GLY A 117 11.13 -4.11 0.60
C GLY A 117 10.41 -5.41 0.92
N VAL A 118 9.15 -5.39 1.35
CA VAL A 118 8.33 -6.61 1.58
C VAL A 118 8.20 -7.49 0.34
N PHE A 119 8.38 -6.93 -0.87
CA PHE A 119 8.35 -7.69 -2.12
C PHE A 119 9.69 -7.75 -2.84
N LYS A 120 10.80 -7.34 -2.21
CA LYS A 120 12.13 -7.52 -2.81
C LYS A 120 12.51 -9.00 -2.89
N PRO A 121 13.30 -9.40 -3.90
CA PRO A 121 13.89 -8.55 -4.95
C PRO A 121 12.94 -8.25 -6.13
N TYR A 122 11.71 -8.75 -6.12
CA TYR A 122 10.78 -8.65 -7.26
C TYR A 122 10.18 -7.26 -7.45
N ALA A 123 9.87 -6.57 -6.35
CA ALA A 123 9.35 -5.20 -6.36
C ALA A 123 9.91 -4.39 -5.19
N GLY A 124 10.41 -3.19 -5.50
CA GLY A 124 10.95 -2.24 -4.50
C GLY A 124 9.97 -1.19 -4.01
N VAL A 125 8.73 -1.18 -4.53
CA VAL A 125 7.70 -0.21 -4.13
C VAL A 125 7.09 -0.58 -2.78
N SER A 126 6.68 0.43 -2.01
CA SER A 126 5.77 0.24 -0.87
C SER A 126 4.40 -0.24 -1.38
N THR A 127 3.72 -0.98 -0.52
CA THR A 127 2.47 -1.66 -0.85
C THR A 127 1.52 -1.60 0.33
N ALA A 128 0.26 -1.90 0.11
CA ALA A 128 -0.71 -2.04 1.17
C ALA A 128 -1.67 -3.19 0.93
N ILE A 129 -2.27 -3.70 2.00
CA ILE A 129 -3.40 -4.61 1.93
C ILE A 129 -4.67 -3.78 2.10
N LEU A 130 -5.55 -3.83 1.09
CA LEU A 130 -6.90 -3.29 1.18
C LEU A 130 -7.86 -4.41 1.57
N ILE A 131 -8.59 -4.21 2.67
CA ILE A 131 -9.63 -5.12 3.14
C ILE A 131 -10.98 -4.43 2.97
N PHE A 132 -11.85 -4.99 2.14
CA PHE A 132 -13.14 -4.39 1.82
C PHE A 132 -14.24 -5.43 1.66
N THR A 133 -15.48 -5.00 1.87
CA THR A 133 -16.69 -5.78 1.59
C THR A 133 -17.49 -5.10 0.48
N LYS A 134 -17.87 -5.86 -0.56
CA LYS A 134 -18.77 -5.37 -1.60
C LYS A 134 -20.16 -5.17 -1.01
N LEU A 135 -20.72 -3.98 -1.17
CA LEU A 135 -22.10 -3.70 -0.82
C LEU A 135 -22.99 -3.65 -2.07
N GLY A 136 -24.30 -3.79 -1.86
CA GLY A 136 -25.31 -3.57 -2.89
C GLY A 136 -25.66 -2.08 -3.03
N VAL A 137 -26.49 -1.75 -4.02
CA VAL A 137 -26.86 -0.36 -4.30
C VAL A 137 -27.65 0.24 -3.12
N ARG A 138 -27.29 1.45 -2.70
CA ARG A 138 -27.98 2.35 -1.71
C ARG A 138 -27.63 2.19 -0.23
N GLU A 139 -26.53 1.54 0.12
CA GLU A 139 -26.01 1.59 1.50
C GLU A 139 -24.89 2.63 1.61
N LYS A 140 -24.82 3.37 2.73
CA LYS A 140 -23.61 4.14 3.06
C LYS A 140 -22.48 3.15 3.24
N GLY A 141 -21.48 3.21 2.36
CA GLY A 141 -20.39 2.23 2.28
C GLY A 141 -19.58 2.08 3.57
N THR A 142 -18.85 3.14 3.89
CA THR A 142 -17.86 3.16 4.97
C THR A 142 -18.15 4.31 5.94
N ASP A 143 -18.17 4.03 7.24
CA ASP A 143 -18.21 5.06 8.29
C ASP A 143 -16.79 5.39 8.78
N PHE A 144 -15.97 4.36 9.01
CA PHE A 144 -14.58 4.47 9.44
C PHE A 144 -13.71 3.47 8.69
N VAL A 145 -12.48 3.87 8.37
CA VAL A 145 -11.45 2.98 7.83
C VAL A 145 -10.39 2.74 8.88
N TRP A 146 -10.08 1.47 9.17
CA TRP A 146 -8.99 1.12 10.07
C TRP A 146 -7.66 1.16 9.34
N PHE A 147 -6.68 1.88 9.86
CA PHE A 147 -5.33 1.90 9.32
C PHE A 147 -4.37 1.16 10.23
N TYR A 148 -3.37 0.51 9.64
CA TYR A 148 -2.23 -0.06 10.36
C TYR A 148 -0.92 0.23 9.63
N ASP A 149 0.08 0.67 10.38
CA ASP A 149 1.43 0.98 9.92
C ASP A 149 2.37 -0.20 10.23
N MET A 150 2.56 -1.10 9.26
CA MET A 150 3.48 -2.22 9.40
C MET A 150 4.90 -1.72 9.11
N VAL A 151 5.84 -2.03 10.01
CA VAL A 151 7.26 -1.64 9.86
C VAL A 151 8.13 -2.85 9.52
N ALA A 152 7.73 -4.05 9.92
CA ALA A 152 8.48 -5.28 9.62
C ALA A 152 7.55 -6.49 9.46
N ASP A 153 7.88 -7.40 8.53
CA ASP A 153 7.12 -8.63 8.25
C ASP A 153 7.84 -9.90 8.71
N GLY A 154 8.89 -9.77 9.53
CA GLY A 154 9.74 -10.89 9.95
C GLY A 154 10.92 -11.17 9.03
N PHE A 155 11.13 -10.35 7.99
CA PHE A 155 12.28 -10.46 7.08
C PHE A 155 12.97 -9.11 6.87
N SER A 156 14.26 -9.13 6.53
CA SER A 156 14.99 -7.94 6.09
C SER A 156 14.32 -7.31 4.87
N LEU A 157 14.36 -5.98 4.76
CA LEU A 157 13.78 -5.21 3.65
C LEU A 157 14.78 -4.97 2.49
N ASP A 158 15.77 -5.85 2.39
CA ASP A 158 16.78 -5.90 1.32
C ASP A 158 16.49 -7.04 0.34
N ASP A 159 17.30 -7.16 -0.71
CA ASP A 159 17.09 -8.17 -1.76
C ASP A 159 17.29 -9.61 -1.27
N LYS A 160 17.91 -9.80 -0.10
CA LYS A 160 18.18 -11.13 0.45
C LYS A 160 17.01 -11.71 1.23
N ARG A 161 16.12 -10.85 1.76
CA ARG A 161 14.94 -11.24 2.56
C ARG A 161 15.27 -12.32 3.59
N GLN A 162 16.24 -12.03 4.46
CA GLN A 162 16.64 -12.96 5.52
C GLN A 162 15.71 -12.82 6.72
N PRO A 163 15.34 -13.91 7.42
CA PRO A 163 14.53 -13.84 8.63
C PRO A 163 15.18 -12.94 9.70
N ILE A 164 14.36 -12.11 10.34
CA ILE A 164 14.74 -11.25 11.46
C ILE A 164 13.73 -11.39 12.61
N ALA A 165 14.08 -10.90 13.80
CA ALA A 165 13.20 -10.96 14.96
C ALA A 165 12.00 -9.99 14.86
N ASP A 166 12.21 -8.83 14.24
CA ASP A 166 11.18 -7.79 14.12
C ASP A 166 10.05 -8.25 13.18
N ASN A 167 8.85 -8.38 13.74
CA ASN A 167 7.67 -8.85 13.01
C ASN A 167 6.39 -8.25 13.61
N ASP A 168 5.72 -7.42 12.83
CA ASP A 168 4.49 -6.76 13.23
C ASP A 168 3.24 -7.59 12.94
N ILE A 169 3.33 -8.70 12.19
CA ILE A 169 2.17 -9.51 11.80
C ILE A 169 1.38 -10.05 13.01
N PRO A 170 2.01 -10.57 14.08
CA PRO A 170 1.26 -10.99 15.28
C PRO A 170 0.51 -9.84 15.95
N ASP A 171 1.11 -8.65 16.02
CA ASP A 171 0.47 -7.47 16.61
C ASP A 171 -0.67 -6.94 15.72
N LEU A 172 -0.46 -6.92 14.40
CA LEU A 172 -1.49 -6.62 13.40
C LEU A 172 -2.72 -7.51 13.59
N LEU A 173 -2.54 -8.82 13.70
CA LEU A 173 -3.65 -9.76 13.87
C LEU A 173 -4.39 -9.52 15.20
N ARG A 174 -3.65 -9.26 16.28
CA ARG A 174 -4.22 -8.93 17.59
C ARG A 174 -5.03 -7.64 17.52
N CYS A 175 -4.46 -6.56 16.97
CA CYS A 175 -5.14 -5.28 16.80
C CYS A 175 -6.36 -5.41 15.89
N TRP A 176 -6.26 -6.14 14.78
CA TRP A 176 -7.39 -6.39 13.88
C TRP A 176 -8.56 -7.06 14.61
N GLN A 177 -8.31 -8.06 15.44
CA GLN A 177 -9.37 -8.76 16.19
C GLN A 177 -10.01 -7.89 17.28
N GLN A 178 -9.25 -6.96 17.87
CA GLN A 178 -9.68 -6.14 19.01
C GLN A 178 -10.15 -4.73 18.61
N ARG A 179 -10.10 -4.40 17.31
CA ARG A 179 -10.36 -3.05 16.80
C ARG A 179 -11.74 -2.53 17.19
N ASP A 180 -11.80 -1.30 17.66
CA ASP A 180 -13.02 -0.61 18.10
C ASP A 180 -12.94 0.86 17.67
N SER A 181 -13.80 1.28 16.74
CA SER A 181 -13.79 2.64 16.20
C SER A 181 -14.11 3.72 17.22
N ALA A 182 -14.70 3.36 18.37
CA ALA A 182 -14.94 4.29 19.46
C ALA A 182 -13.69 4.51 20.35
N LYS A 183 -12.69 3.63 20.29
CA LYS A 183 -11.50 3.66 21.17
C LYS A 183 -10.21 3.89 20.42
N ASP A 184 -10.05 3.31 19.23
CA ASP A 184 -8.78 3.34 18.50
C ASP A 184 -8.68 4.60 17.64
N THR A 185 -8.67 5.76 18.30
CA THR A 185 -8.60 7.09 17.67
C THR A 185 -7.22 7.75 17.80
N ASN A 186 -6.31 7.15 18.57
CA ASN A 186 -4.96 7.69 18.79
C ASN A 186 -4.12 7.65 17.50
N ARG A 187 -3.93 8.82 16.88
CA ARG A 187 -3.18 9.03 15.63
C ARG A 187 -1.67 8.85 15.74
N GLN A 188 -1.11 8.76 16.94
CA GLN A 188 0.32 8.50 17.17
C GLN A 188 0.64 7.00 17.15
N GLY A 189 -0.37 6.14 17.33
CA GLY A 189 -0.22 4.69 17.38
C GLY A 189 0.08 4.05 16.02
N LYS A 190 0.39 2.74 16.06
CA LYS A 190 0.51 1.92 14.84
C LYS A 190 -0.83 1.67 14.16
N ALA A 191 -1.94 1.78 14.89
CA ALA A 191 -3.27 1.43 14.39
C ALA A 191 -4.32 2.43 14.89
N PHE A 192 -5.20 2.90 13.99
CA PHE A 192 -6.29 3.82 14.34
C PHE A 192 -7.39 3.86 13.26
N PHE A 193 -8.58 4.32 13.62
CA PHE A 193 -9.70 4.53 12.70
C PHE A 193 -9.82 5.96 12.22
N VAL A 194 -9.88 6.17 10.90
CA VAL A 194 -10.16 7.48 10.30
C VAL A 194 -11.63 7.54 9.88
N PRO A 195 -12.40 8.57 10.31
CA PRO A 195 -13.78 8.74 9.85
C PRO A 195 -13.82 9.08 8.36
N ARG A 196 -14.86 8.62 7.69
CA ARG A 196 -15.06 8.86 6.25
C ARG A 196 -15.01 10.34 5.89
N GLU A 197 -15.58 11.22 6.70
CA GLU A 197 -15.63 12.65 6.42
C GLU A 197 -14.22 13.26 6.32
N GLU A 198 -13.29 12.79 7.15
CA GLU A 198 -11.88 13.20 7.11
C GLU A 198 -11.19 12.66 5.85
N ILE A 199 -11.50 11.42 5.45
CA ILE A 199 -10.99 10.83 4.19
C ILE A 199 -11.49 11.62 2.99
N GLN A 200 -12.77 12.00 2.98
CA GLN A 200 -13.37 12.82 1.93
C GLN A 200 -12.72 14.20 1.87
N ALA A 201 -12.50 14.85 3.03
CA ALA A 201 -11.81 16.15 3.11
C ALA A 201 -10.38 16.09 2.57
N ASN A 202 -9.71 14.95 2.73
CA ASN A 202 -8.37 14.68 2.18
C ASN A 202 -8.40 14.09 0.76
N ALA A 203 -9.46 14.37 -0.02
CA ALA A 203 -9.61 13.95 -1.42
C ALA A 203 -9.44 12.42 -1.62
N TYR A 204 -9.94 11.65 -0.65
CA TYR A 204 -9.88 10.20 -0.58
C TYR A 204 -8.45 9.64 -0.58
N ASP A 205 -7.44 10.38 -0.08
CA ASP A 205 -6.10 9.83 0.15
C ASP A 205 -6.17 8.72 1.21
N LEU A 206 -5.73 7.51 0.88
CA LEU A 206 -5.74 6.35 1.78
C LEU A 206 -4.33 6.02 2.30
N SER A 207 -3.42 7.00 2.32
CA SER A 207 -2.10 6.84 2.93
C SER A 207 -2.20 7.06 4.43
N ILE A 208 -1.72 6.11 5.24
CA ILE A 208 -1.75 6.28 6.71
C ILE A 208 -1.00 7.56 7.16
N ASN A 209 0.09 7.91 6.48
CA ASN A 209 0.89 9.12 6.76
C ASN A 209 0.11 10.44 6.60
N ARG A 210 -1.04 10.43 5.92
CA ARG A 210 -1.92 11.60 5.84
C ARG A 210 -2.60 11.91 7.17
N TYR A 211 -2.84 10.88 7.97
CA TYR A 211 -3.67 10.92 9.18
C TYR A 211 -2.88 10.71 10.46
N LYS A 212 -1.61 10.29 10.34
CA LYS A 212 -0.74 10.05 11.47
C LYS A 212 -0.28 11.37 12.08
N GLU A 213 -0.42 11.50 13.39
CA GLU A 213 0.15 12.62 14.14
C GLU A 213 1.57 12.27 14.53
N ILE A 214 2.53 13.00 13.98
CA ILE A 214 3.93 12.86 14.35
C ILE A 214 4.22 13.96 15.37
N GLU A 215 4.56 13.59 16.60
CA GLU A 215 5.19 14.53 17.52
C GLU A 215 6.57 14.88 16.95
N TYR A 216 6.67 16.09 16.40
CA TYR A 216 7.96 16.65 16.06
C TYR A 216 8.67 16.98 17.37
N GLU A 217 9.57 16.11 17.83
CA GLU A 217 10.62 16.56 18.72
C GLU A 217 11.46 17.56 17.92
N GLU A 218 11.50 18.81 18.38
CA GLU A 218 12.32 19.84 17.76
C GLU A 218 13.78 19.38 17.82
N VAL A 219 14.28 18.85 16.71
CA VAL A 219 15.68 18.43 16.61
C VAL A 219 16.50 19.70 16.78
N SER A 220 17.12 19.85 17.94
CA SER A 220 18.00 20.97 18.23
C SER A 220 19.23 20.84 17.35
N TYR A 221 19.22 21.56 16.23
CA TYR A 221 20.39 21.67 15.37
C TYR A 221 21.40 22.61 16.02
N GLU A 222 22.68 22.31 15.83
CA GLU A 222 23.72 23.27 16.17
C GLU A 222 23.50 24.57 15.38
N PRO A 223 23.70 25.75 16.00
CA PRO A 223 23.57 27.02 15.28
C PRO A 223 24.44 27.02 14.02
N PRO A 224 23.99 27.63 12.90
CA PRO A 224 24.75 27.66 11.64
C PRO A 224 26.19 28.16 11.79
N LYS A 225 26.45 29.05 12.76
CA LYS A 225 27.81 29.52 13.09
C LYS A 225 28.73 28.41 13.60
N VAL A 226 28.23 27.48 14.40
CA VAL A 226 28.99 26.32 14.92
C VAL A 226 29.31 25.37 13.77
N ILE A 227 28.33 25.09 12.92
CA ILE A 227 28.52 24.27 11.71
C ILE A 227 29.58 24.88 10.79
N LEU A 228 29.53 26.20 10.56
CA LEU A 228 30.53 26.94 9.77
C LEU A 228 31.94 26.90 10.40
N GLN A 229 32.05 26.97 11.73
CA GLN A 229 33.33 26.85 12.41
C GLN A 229 33.93 25.44 12.24
N LYS A 230 33.10 24.40 12.37
CA LYS A 230 33.52 23.01 12.13
C LYS A 230 33.97 22.79 10.69
N LEU A 231 33.25 23.34 9.71
CA LEU A 231 33.62 23.30 8.30
C LEU A 231 34.99 23.94 8.04
N ARG A 232 35.23 25.12 8.61
CA ARG A 232 36.53 25.81 8.47
C ARG A 232 37.68 25.03 9.11
N ALA A 233 37.45 24.42 10.26
CA ALA A 233 38.44 23.57 10.91
C ALA A 233 38.77 22.36 10.02
N LEU A 234 37.74 21.69 9.49
CA LEU A 234 37.92 20.56 8.59
C LEU A 234 38.64 20.94 7.29
N GLU A 235 38.33 22.10 6.71
CA GLU A 235 39.07 22.61 5.54
C GLU A 235 40.55 22.88 5.86
N ALA A 236 40.86 23.37 7.06
CA ALA A 236 42.24 23.59 7.49
C ALA A 236 42.99 22.26 7.64
N ASP A 237 42.36 21.26 8.26
CA ASP A 237 42.92 19.92 8.40
C ASP A 237 43.17 19.27 7.03
N ILE A 238 42.18 19.31 6.13
CA ILE A 238 42.31 18.81 4.75
C ILE A 238 43.48 19.48 4.03
N ARG A 239 43.64 20.80 4.20
CA ARG A 239 44.72 21.54 3.56
C ARG A 239 46.09 21.15 4.11
N GLN A 240 46.20 20.98 5.43
CA GLN A 240 47.42 20.52 6.06
C GLN A 240 47.82 19.11 5.58
N ASP A 241 46.84 18.21 5.44
CA ASP A 241 47.06 16.87 4.91
C ASP A 241 47.49 16.88 3.44
N LEU A 242 46.93 17.79 2.62
CA LEU A 242 47.34 17.98 1.23
C LEU A 242 48.76 18.51 1.10
N ASP A 243 49.12 19.55 1.88
CA ASP A 243 50.46 20.11 1.89
C ASP A 243 51.51 19.05 2.32
N ALA A 244 51.18 18.22 3.31
CA ALA A 244 52.03 17.11 3.73
C ALA A 244 52.19 16.03 2.63
N LEU A 245 51.14 15.76 1.86
CA LEU A 245 51.22 14.85 0.71
C LEU A 245 52.08 15.44 -0.42
N GLU A 246 52.01 16.75 -0.68
CA GLU A 246 52.87 17.44 -1.66
C GLU A 246 54.35 17.34 -1.25
N GLU A 247 54.68 17.59 0.02
CA GLU A 247 56.04 17.44 0.54
C GLU A 247 56.58 16.00 0.39
N MET A 248 55.72 14.99 0.58
CA MET A 248 56.09 13.58 0.38
C MET A 248 56.33 13.21 -1.08
N LEU A 249 55.70 13.92 -2.02
CA LEU A 249 55.84 13.71 -3.47
C LEU A 249 57.06 14.43 -4.06
N GLY A 250 57.64 15.39 -3.33
CA GLY A 250 58.93 16.01 -3.65
C GLY A 250 58.88 17.18 -4.63
N ASP A 251 57.74 17.88 -4.72
CA ASP A 251 57.59 19.18 -5.39
C ASP A 251 57.68 20.35 -4.39
#